data_AF-A0A7K6Y966-F1
#
_entry.id   AF-A0A7K6Y966-F1
#
_cell.length_a   1.000
_cell.length_b   1.000
_cell.length_c   1.000
_cell.angle_alpha   90.00
_cell.angle_beta   90.00
_cell.angle_gamma   90.00
#
_symmetry.space_group_name_H-M   'P 1'
#
loop_
_entity.id
_entity.type
_entity.pdbx_description
1 polymer ?
#
loop_
_entity_poly.entity_id
_entity_poly.type
_entity_poly.pdbx_seq_one_letter_code
_entity_poly.pdbx_strand_id
1 'polypeptide(L)'
;LLLVTGTISLSKTYCYPLKIHISPIRLEIWMRSNFIRTEYDIAHLFTYTDFGLIVGLAYVGSICHPGYQSSVVSHIRRDFISFAIIFSHELGHNLGMEHVCGEATTCFMTGDSLDGTKPFSNCSRQRYSELIGRGDGNCLCNIPEPHGLLHFKHCGNKVIDEGEQWDCGGWKDCQGH
;
A
#
# COMPACT_ATOMS: atom_id res chain seq x y z
N LEU A 1 6.16 7.21 -12.45
CA LEU A 1 6.58 7.63 -11.09
C LEU A 1 5.44 8.29 -10.32
N LEU A 2 4.86 9.41 -10.81
CA LEU A 2 3.73 10.10 -10.16
C LEU A 2 2.54 9.19 -9.80
N LEU A 3 2.24 8.23 -10.67
CA LEU A 3 1.18 7.26 -10.41
C LEU A 3 1.47 6.37 -9.19
N VAL A 4 2.70 5.86 -9.11
CA VAL A 4 3.16 5.01 -8.01
C VAL A 4 3.15 5.79 -6.70
N THR A 5 3.65 7.03 -6.70
CA THR A 5 3.69 7.88 -5.50
C THR A 5 2.29 8.26 -5.02
N GLY A 6 1.40 8.65 -5.94
CA GLY A 6 0.00 8.96 -5.62
C GLY A 6 -0.74 7.74 -5.04
N THR A 7 -0.54 6.57 -5.64
CA THR A 7 -1.11 5.32 -5.15
C THR A 7 -0.61 4.93 -3.76
N ILE A 8 0.70 5.01 -3.52
CA ILE A 8 1.27 4.73 -2.18
C ILE A 8 0.73 5.74 -1.16
N SER A 9 0.71 7.04 -1.49
CA SER A 9 0.21 8.09 -0.60
C SER A 9 -1.25 7.88 -0.20
N LEU A 10 -2.11 7.58 -1.18
CA LEU A 10 -3.52 7.31 -0.92
C LEU A 10 -3.72 6.03 -0.10
N SER A 11 -2.95 4.99 -0.39
CA SER A 11 -3.05 3.71 0.33
C SER A 11 -2.59 3.80 1.78
N LYS A 12 -1.69 4.73 2.13
CA LYS A 12 -1.38 5.06 3.53
C LYS A 12 -2.65 5.50 4.28
N THR A 13 -3.46 6.33 3.65
CA THR A 13 -4.74 6.79 4.22
C THR A 13 -5.71 5.65 4.41
N TYR A 14 -5.76 4.71 3.46
CA TYR A 14 -6.63 3.53 3.50
C TYR A 14 -6.24 2.52 4.58
N CYS A 15 -4.94 2.37 4.84
CA CYS A 15 -4.41 1.45 5.85
C CYS A 15 -4.32 2.08 7.25
N TYR A 16 -4.40 3.41 7.36
CA TYR A 16 -4.32 4.13 8.64
C TYR A 16 -5.30 3.61 9.73
N PRO A 17 -6.57 3.28 9.43
CA PRO A 17 -7.49 2.72 10.42
C PRO A 17 -7.07 1.35 10.98
N LEU A 18 -6.17 0.64 10.29
CA LEU A 18 -5.58 -0.63 10.74
C LEU A 18 -4.35 -0.40 11.64
N LYS A 19 -3.94 0.86 11.85
CA LYS A 19 -2.67 1.25 12.48
C LYS A 19 -1.44 0.72 11.73
N ILE A 20 -1.56 0.57 10.42
CA ILE A 20 -0.45 0.17 9.54
C ILE A 20 0.10 1.42 8.85
N HIS A 21 1.42 1.58 8.90
CA HIS A 21 2.13 2.65 8.23
C HIS A 21 2.91 2.08 7.04
N ILE A 22 2.53 2.46 5.82
CA ILE A 22 3.27 2.07 4.62
C ILE A 22 4.47 3.01 4.46
N SER A 23 5.66 2.42 4.50
CA SER A 23 6.94 3.13 4.40
C SER A 23 7.72 2.60 3.21
N PRO A 24 7.67 3.28 2.04
CA PRO A 24 8.44 2.85 0.88
C PRO A 24 9.93 3.04 1.18
N ILE A 25 10.68 1.94 1.24
CA ILE A 25 12.14 1.96 1.44
C ILE A 25 12.91 1.85 0.13
N ARG A 26 12.28 1.31 -0.92
CA ARG A 26 12.90 1.08 -2.21
C ARG A 26 11.87 1.07 -3.34
N LEU A 27 12.26 1.64 -4.47
CA LEU A 27 11.50 1.62 -5.72
C LEU A 27 12.47 1.31 -6.85
N GLU A 28 12.24 0.21 -7.57
CA GLU A 28 13.02 -0.17 -8.74
C GLU A 28 12.15 -0.09 -10.00
N ILE A 29 12.68 0.51 -11.06
CA ILE A 29 12.06 0.49 -12.40
C ILE A 29 12.91 -0.41 -13.28
N TRP A 30 12.38 -1.59 -13.61
CA TRP A 30 13.09 -2.59 -14.42
C TRP A 30 13.22 -2.15 -15.88
N MET A 31 14.33 -1.47 -16.21
CA MET A 31 14.73 -1.18 -17.60
C MET A 31 16.02 -1.90 -18.03
N ARG A 32 16.88 -2.28 -17.07
CA ARG A 32 17.99 -3.25 -17.17
C ARG A 32 18.72 -3.31 -15.81
N SER A 33 19.19 -4.50 -15.44
CA SER A 33 20.27 -4.82 -14.47
C SER A 33 19.99 -5.00 -12.95
N ASN A 34 20.88 -5.83 -12.39
CA ASN A 34 21.32 -6.16 -11.03
C ASN A 34 20.45 -5.79 -9.82
N PHE A 35 19.95 -6.85 -9.16
CA PHE A 35 19.25 -6.82 -7.89
C PHE A 35 20.20 -6.49 -6.73
N ILE A 36 20.06 -5.32 -6.12
CA ILE A 36 20.70 -5.02 -4.84
C ILE A 36 19.81 -5.59 -3.73
N ARG A 37 20.37 -6.42 -2.87
CA ARG A 37 19.64 -7.06 -1.79
C ARG A 37 19.37 -6.01 -0.70
N THR A 38 18.09 -5.71 -0.48
CA THR A 38 17.61 -4.82 0.59
C THR A 38 16.68 -5.65 1.47
N GLU A 39 16.69 -5.42 2.78
CA GLU A 39 15.70 -6.02 3.68
C GLU A 39 14.36 -5.29 3.53
N TYR A 40 13.26 -6.05 3.47
CA TYR A 40 11.91 -5.52 3.30
C TYR A 40 10.89 -6.46 3.94
N ASP A 41 9.77 -5.89 4.39
CA ASP A 41 8.66 -6.66 4.96
C ASP A 41 7.74 -7.23 3.86
N ILE A 42 7.63 -6.51 2.74
CA ILE A 42 6.80 -6.89 1.59
C ILE A 42 7.25 -6.20 0.30
N ALA A 43 7.08 -6.88 -0.84
CA ALA A 43 7.38 -6.34 -2.16
C ALA A 43 6.18 -6.43 -3.11
N HIS A 44 5.78 -5.31 -3.71
CA HIS A 44 4.70 -5.29 -4.71
C HIS A 44 5.25 -4.97 -6.09
N LEU A 45 4.88 -5.80 -7.08
CA LEU A 45 5.15 -5.55 -8.48
C LEU A 45 4.01 -4.75 -9.10
N PHE A 46 4.29 -3.54 -9.55
CA PHE A 46 3.35 -2.73 -10.32
C PHE A 46 3.61 -2.90 -11.81
N THR A 47 2.61 -3.34 -12.56
CA THR A 47 2.74 -3.64 -13.99
C THR A 47 1.62 -3.04 -14.83
N TYR A 48 1.86 -2.95 -16.15
CA TYR A 48 0.88 -2.59 -17.17
C TYR A 48 0.47 -3.82 -18.01
N THR A 49 0.74 -5.03 -17.53
CA THR A 49 0.41 -6.29 -18.21
C THR A 49 -1.05 -6.70 -18.03
N ASP A 50 -1.68 -7.10 -19.14
CA ASP A 50 -3.10 -7.47 -19.17
C ASP A 50 -3.29 -8.93 -18.81
N PHE A 51 -3.91 -9.14 -17.65
CA PHE A 51 -4.27 -10.45 -17.15
C PHE A 51 -5.79 -10.70 -17.28
N GLY A 52 -6.50 -9.90 -18.10
CA GLY A 52 -7.93 -10.02 -18.32
C GLY A 52 -8.74 -9.51 -17.13
N LEU A 53 -9.52 -10.40 -16.49
CA LEU A 53 -10.37 -10.04 -15.35
C LEU A 53 -9.57 -9.86 -14.05
N ILE A 54 -8.35 -10.37 -13.99
CA ILE A 54 -7.50 -10.31 -12.80
C ILE A 54 -6.69 -9.03 -12.85
N VAL A 55 -6.91 -8.12 -11.91
CA VAL A 55 -6.19 -6.83 -11.82
C VAL A 55 -5.12 -6.81 -10.73
N GLY A 56 -5.03 -7.87 -9.93
CA GLY A 56 -4.03 -8.07 -8.90
C GLY A 56 -4.00 -9.52 -8.40
N LEU A 57 -2.90 -9.90 -7.75
CA LEU A 57 -2.79 -11.20 -7.08
C LEU A 57 -1.79 -11.11 -5.91
N ALA A 58 -2.15 -11.74 -4.80
CA ALA A 58 -1.36 -11.79 -3.58
C ALA A 58 -1.41 -13.18 -2.93
N TYR A 59 -0.33 -13.54 -2.23
CA TYR A 59 -0.37 -14.66 -1.30
C TYR A 59 -1.08 -14.24 -0.01
N VAL A 60 -2.05 -15.04 0.43
CA VAL A 60 -2.84 -14.73 1.62
C VAL A 60 -2.04 -15.01 2.89
N GLY A 61 -2.00 -14.03 3.80
CA GLY A 61 -1.34 -14.15 5.10
C GLY A 61 0.18 -14.33 5.03
N SER A 62 0.79 -13.88 3.95
CA SER A 62 2.21 -14.09 3.67
C SER A 62 3.12 -12.92 4.08
N ILE A 63 2.57 -11.89 4.72
CA ILE A 63 3.39 -10.81 5.28
C ILE A 63 4.49 -11.42 6.17
N CYS A 64 5.71 -10.89 6.10
CA CYS A 64 6.88 -11.41 6.81
C CYS A 64 7.34 -12.83 6.43
N HIS A 65 6.68 -13.51 5.48
CA HIS A 65 7.04 -14.86 5.08
C HIS A 65 8.04 -14.84 3.90
N PRO A 66 9.31 -15.25 4.10
CA PRO A 66 10.33 -15.17 3.07
C PRO A 66 9.93 -15.95 1.81
N GLY A 67 10.02 -15.29 0.65
CA GLY A 67 9.65 -15.87 -0.65
C GLY A 67 8.18 -15.73 -1.03
N TYR A 68 7.30 -15.41 -0.08
CA TYR A 68 5.84 -15.25 -0.32
C TYR A 68 5.32 -13.85 0.02
N GLN A 69 6.10 -13.02 0.70
CA GLN A 69 5.80 -11.61 1.04
C GLN A 69 5.78 -10.70 -0.20
N SER A 70 4.90 -11.02 -1.16
CA SER A 70 4.78 -10.30 -2.41
C SER A 70 3.37 -10.30 -2.99
N SER A 71 3.14 -9.35 -3.88
CA SER A 71 1.94 -9.28 -4.70
C SER A 71 2.23 -8.61 -6.05
N VAL A 72 1.33 -8.79 -7.01
CA VAL A 72 1.30 -8.04 -8.26
C VAL A 72 0.04 -7.20 -8.36
N VAL A 73 0.16 -5.99 -8.86
CA VAL A 73 -0.96 -5.07 -9.10
C VAL A 73 -0.84 -4.55 -10.52
N SER A 74 -1.89 -4.74 -11.33
CA SER A 74 -1.94 -4.31 -12.72
C SER A 74 -2.68 -2.98 -12.85
N HIS A 75 -2.05 -2.03 -13.54
CA HIS A 75 -2.57 -0.69 -13.80
C HIS A 75 -2.97 -0.51 -15.27
N ILE A 76 -3.88 -1.34 -15.76
CA ILE A 76 -4.36 -1.20 -17.14
C ILE A 76 -5.53 -0.26 -17.16
N ARG A 77 -5.23 0.99 -17.53
CA ARG A 77 -6.20 2.01 -17.95
C ARG A 77 -7.13 2.53 -16.84
N ARG A 78 -6.77 2.36 -15.57
CA ARG A 78 -7.52 2.93 -14.45
C ARG A 78 -6.86 4.20 -13.94
N ASP A 79 -7.53 4.93 -13.06
CA ASP A 79 -6.96 6.09 -12.38
C ASP A 79 -6.20 5.66 -11.11
N PHE A 80 -5.51 6.60 -10.45
CA PHE A 80 -4.71 6.28 -9.26
C PHE A 80 -5.55 5.86 -8.04
N ILE A 81 -6.83 6.24 -7.95
CA ILE A 81 -7.75 5.83 -6.88
C ILE A 81 -8.06 4.36 -7.03
N SER A 82 -8.50 3.95 -8.23
CA SER A 82 -8.70 2.54 -8.55
C SER A 82 -7.44 1.71 -8.27
N PHE A 83 -6.27 2.23 -8.65
CA PHE A 83 -5.00 1.54 -8.42
C PHE A 83 -4.63 1.44 -6.94
N ALA A 84 -4.91 2.46 -6.13
CA ALA A 84 -4.74 2.43 -4.67
C ALA A 84 -5.69 1.44 -3.98
N ILE A 85 -6.92 1.31 -4.47
CA ILE A 85 -7.86 0.31 -3.98
C ILE A 85 -7.33 -1.10 -4.27
N ILE A 86 -6.90 -1.38 -5.51
CA ILE A 86 -6.37 -2.71 -5.87
C ILE A 86 -5.08 -2.99 -5.07
N PHE A 87 -4.16 -2.03 -4.97
CA PHE A 87 -2.96 -2.20 -4.15
C PHE A 87 -3.31 -2.48 -2.67
N SER A 88 -4.28 -1.76 -2.10
CA SER A 88 -4.75 -2.00 -0.73
C SER A 88 -5.45 -3.36 -0.59
N HIS A 89 -6.18 -3.81 -1.60
CA HIS A 89 -6.78 -5.16 -1.65
C HIS A 89 -5.71 -6.24 -1.59
N GLU A 90 -4.70 -6.17 -2.46
CA GLU A 90 -3.61 -7.15 -2.49
C GLU A 90 -2.78 -7.11 -1.20
N LEU A 91 -2.48 -5.92 -0.67
CA LEU A 91 -1.84 -5.79 0.63
C LEU A 91 -2.72 -6.40 1.74
N GLY A 92 -4.05 -6.22 1.67
CA GLY A 92 -5.00 -6.84 2.57
C GLY A 92 -4.90 -8.37 2.57
N HIS A 93 -4.78 -8.98 1.39
CA HIS A 93 -4.50 -10.42 1.27
C HIS A 93 -3.19 -10.80 1.96
N ASN A 94 -2.08 -10.10 1.69
CA ASN A 94 -0.82 -10.39 2.39
C ASN A 94 -0.94 -10.26 3.92
N LEU A 95 -1.81 -9.36 4.40
CA LEU A 95 -2.18 -9.17 5.81
C LEU A 95 -3.23 -10.17 6.32
N GLY A 96 -3.54 -11.22 5.56
CA GLY A 96 -4.40 -12.33 5.97
C GLY A 96 -5.88 -12.13 5.70
N MET A 97 -6.28 -11.04 5.05
CA MET A 97 -7.68 -10.77 4.73
C MET A 97 -8.17 -11.64 3.56
N GLU A 98 -9.40 -12.09 3.66
CA GLU A 98 -10.09 -12.86 2.62
C GLU A 98 -11.19 -12.00 1.98
N HIS A 99 -11.83 -12.49 0.90
CA HIS A 99 -12.95 -11.82 0.22
C HIS A 99 -14.25 -11.84 1.06
N VAL A 100 -14.22 -11.19 2.21
CA VAL A 100 -15.34 -11.08 3.16
C VAL A 100 -15.54 -9.63 3.61
N CYS A 101 -16.72 -9.08 3.30
CA CYS A 101 -17.11 -7.72 3.66
C CYS A 101 -18.21 -7.64 4.73
N GLY A 102 -18.79 -8.77 5.15
CA GLY A 102 -19.86 -8.82 6.16
C GLY A 102 -21.12 -8.10 5.70
N GLU A 103 -21.69 -7.24 6.55
CA GLU A 103 -22.90 -6.43 6.24
C GLU A 103 -22.65 -5.31 5.22
N ALA A 104 -21.40 -5.00 4.88
CA ALA A 104 -21.10 -4.05 3.82
C ALA A 104 -21.42 -4.68 2.46
N THR A 105 -22.19 -3.97 1.63
CA THR A 105 -22.47 -4.40 0.25
C THR A 105 -21.22 -4.48 -0.61
N THR A 106 -20.25 -3.57 -0.39
CA THR A 106 -18.93 -3.55 -1.03
C THR A 106 -17.88 -2.92 -0.09
N CYS A 107 -16.71 -3.54 0.01
CA CYS A 107 -15.53 -3.06 0.73
C CYS A 107 -14.23 -3.35 -0.04
N PHE A 108 -13.06 -2.85 0.41
CA PHE A 108 -11.80 -3.06 -0.32
C PHE A 108 -11.46 -4.53 -0.58
N MET A 109 -11.98 -5.47 0.21
CA MET A 109 -11.84 -6.91 -0.03
C MET A 109 -12.93 -7.53 -0.93
N THR A 110 -13.69 -6.69 -1.64
CA THR A 110 -14.64 -7.15 -2.68
C THR A 110 -13.83 -7.58 -3.90
N GLY A 111 -13.92 -8.85 -4.30
CA GLY A 111 -13.10 -9.41 -5.37
C GLY A 111 -13.58 -9.08 -6.79
N ASP A 112 -14.81 -8.61 -6.96
CA ASP A 112 -15.48 -8.49 -8.26
C ASP A 112 -15.83 -7.05 -8.68
N SER A 113 -15.72 -6.06 -7.78
CA SER A 113 -16.05 -4.67 -8.07
C SER A 113 -15.25 -3.66 -7.24
N LEU A 114 -14.91 -2.53 -7.87
CA LEU A 114 -14.33 -1.35 -7.21
C LEU A 114 -15.38 -0.27 -6.94
N ASP A 115 -16.59 -0.40 -7.49
CA ASP A 115 -17.60 0.67 -7.47
C ASP A 115 -18.23 0.82 -6.09
N GLY A 116 -18.22 2.05 -5.58
CA GLY A 116 -18.78 2.36 -4.26
C GLY A 116 -18.08 1.64 -3.11
N THR A 117 -16.88 1.10 -3.33
CA THR A 117 -16.18 0.31 -2.32
C THR A 117 -15.89 1.12 -1.07
N LYS A 118 -16.26 0.55 0.08
CA LYS A 118 -15.92 1.10 1.39
C LYS A 118 -14.51 0.64 1.82
N PRO A 119 -13.92 1.27 2.84
CA PRO A 119 -12.70 0.77 3.47
C PRO A 119 -12.86 -0.66 4.02
N PHE A 120 -11.75 -1.25 4.50
CA PHE A 120 -11.73 -2.58 5.10
C PHE A 120 -12.87 -2.80 6.12
N SER A 121 -13.59 -3.91 5.95
CA SER A 121 -14.74 -4.25 6.79
C SER A 121 -14.33 -4.72 8.20
N ASN A 122 -15.30 -4.92 9.09
CA ASN A 122 -15.05 -5.56 10.39
C ASN A 122 -14.48 -6.98 10.22
N CYS A 123 -14.97 -7.75 9.24
CA CYS A 123 -14.47 -9.09 8.96
C CYS A 123 -13.01 -9.05 8.50
N SER A 124 -12.67 -8.11 7.61
CA SER A 124 -11.29 -7.91 7.14
C SER A 124 -10.36 -7.55 8.30
N ARG A 125 -10.79 -6.65 9.19
CA ARG A 125 -10.03 -6.27 10.40
C ARG A 125 -9.85 -7.42 11.38
N GLN A 126 -10.86 -8.29 11.51
CA GLN A 126 -10.76 -9.47 12.34
C GLN A 126 -9.70 -10.44 11.80
N ARG A 127 -9.72 -10.72 10.49
CA ARG A 127 -8.70 -11.58 9.85
C ARG A 127 -7.27 -11.07 10.05
N TYR A 128 -7.07 -9.77 9.88
CA TYR A 128 -5.79 -9.14 10.20
C TYR A 128 -5.41 -9.31 11.68
N SER A 129 -6.35 -9.09 12.60
CA SER A 129 -6.09 -9.28 14.04
C SER A 129 -5.73 -10.73 14.38
N GLU A 130 -6.37 -11.72 13.73
CA GLU A 130 -6.04 -13.15 13.85
C GLU A 130 -4.64 -13.47 13.32
N LEU A 131 -4.22 -12.84 12.22
CA LEU A 131 -2.86 -12.98 11.70
C LEU A 131 -1.83 -12.44 12.71
N ILE A 132 -2.03 -11.21 13.20
CA ILE A 132 -1.13 -10.60 14.19
C ILE A 132 -1.11 -11.41 15.49
N GLY A 133 -2.27 -11.90 15.96
CA GLY A 133 -2.37 -12.71 17.17
C GLY A 133 -1.64 -14.05 17.09
N ARG A 134 -1.41 -14.58 15.87
CA ARG A 134 -0.60 -15.79 15.63
C ARG A 134 0.91 -15.52 15.59
N GLY A 135 1.33 -14.25 15.53
CA GLY A 135 2.74 -13.86 15.40
C GLY A 135 3.24 -13.83 13.95
N ASP A 136 2.36 -13.98 12.97
CA ASP A 136 2.75 -14.01 11.55
C ASP A 136 3.12 -12.60 11.01
N GLY A 137 2.89 -11.54 11.80
CA GLY A 137 3.22 -10.15 11.45
C GLY A 137 4.49 -9.59 12.12
N ASN A 138 5.35 -10.43 12.69
CA ASN A 138 6.47 -9.99 13.54
C ASN A 138 7.47 -9.03 12.87
N CYS A 139 7.62 -9.08 11.53
CA CYS A 139 8.48 -8.14 10.82
C CYS A 139 7.99 -6.70 10.98
N LEU A 140 6.67 -6.44 10.96
CA LEU A 140 6.06 -5.10 10.93
C LEU A 140 6.32 -4.22 12.17
N CYS A 141 6.97 -4.77 13.20
CA CYS A 141 7.36 -4.02 14.39
C CYS A 141 8.66 -3.21 14.20
N ASN A 142 9.37 -3.41 13.09
CA ASN A 142 10.58 -2.65 12.74
C ASN A 142 10.21 -1.27 12.18
N ILE A 143 10.31 -0.22 12.97
CA ILE A 143 10.15 1.14 12.41
C ILE A 143 11.39 1.43 11.55
N PRO A 144 11.25 1.65 10.23
CA PRO A 144 12.40 1.96 9.39
C PRO A 144 13.01 3.30 9.77
N GLU A 145 14.35 3.36 9.74
CA GLU A 145 15.09 4.58 9.99
C GLU A 145 14.69 5.69 8.99
N PRO A 146 14.46 6.94 9.43
CA PRO A 146 13.98 8.02 8.56
C PRO A 146 14.85 8.27 7.33
N HIS A 147 16.17 8.07 7.44
CA HIS A 147 17.12 8.24 6.34
C HIS A 147 17.12 7.08 5.33
N GLY A 148 16.56 5.92 5.70
CA GLY A 148 16.37 4.77 4.81
C GLY A 148 15.05 4.80 4.04
N LEU A 149 14.20 5.80 4.28
CA LEU A 149 12.93 5.97 3.60
C LEU A 149 13.12 6.64 2.23
N LEU A 150 12.35 6.17 1.26
CA LEU A 150 12.27 6.81 -0.04
C LEU A 150 11.42 8.08 0.11
N HIS A 151 12.11 9.23 0.11
CA HIS A 151 11.47 10.52 0.16
C HIS A 151 10.93 10.89 -1.22
N PHE A 152 9.60 10.98 -1.34
CA PHE A 152 8.97 11.52 -2.54
C PHE A 152 8.73 13.01 -2.34
N LYS A 153 9.25 13.84 -3.26
CA LYS A 153 9.06 15.28 -3.20
C LYS A 153 7.56 15.62 -3.14
N HIS A 154 7.12 16.31 -2.09
CA HIS A 154 5.69 16.61 -1.91
C HIS A 154 5.44 17.82 -1.01
N CYS A 155 5.07 18.94 -1.62
CA CYS A 155 4.61 20.14 -0.93
C CYS A 155 3.41 19.84 -0.01
N GLY A 156 3.54 20.25 1.25
CA GLY A 156 2.57 20.05 2.31
C GLY A 156 2.88 18.85 3.21
N ASN A 157 4.09 18.28 3.15
CA ASN A 157 4.55 17.20 4.03
C ASN A 157 5.42 17.70 5.21
N LYS A 158 5.63 19.02 5.33
CA LYS A 158 6.50 19.69 6.33
C LYS A 158 8.01 19.41 6.16
N VAL A 159 8.44 18.98 4.98
CA VAL A 159 9.84 18.79 4.62
C VAL A 159 10.13 19.66 3.40
N ILE A 160 11.08 20.59 3.52
CA ILE A 160 11.47 21.45 2.40
C ILE A 160 12.26 20.60 1.40
N ASP A 161 11.60 20.20 0.31
CA ASP A 161 12.23 19.46 -0.79
C ASP A 161 13.01 20.39 -1.74
N GLU A 162 13.97 19.84 -2.49
CA GLU A 162 14.72 20.62 -3.49
C GLU A 162 13.76 21.17 -4.57
N GLY A 163 13.64 22.51 -4.60
CA GLY A 163 12.70 23.27 -5.43
C GLY A 163 11.63 24.00 -4.62
N GLU A 164 11.46 23.66 -3.34
CA GLU A 164 10.54 24.31 -2.43
C GLU A 164 11.26 25.40 -1.62
N GLN A 165 10.60 26.54 -1.42
CA GLN A 165 11.08 27.60 -0.55
C GLN A 165 10.64 27.38 0.90
N TRP A 166 9.51 26.71 1.08
CA TRP A 166 8.84 26.51 2.36
C TRP A 166 7.80 25.39 2.26
N ASP A 167 7.63 24.62 3.34
CA ASP A 167 6.55 23.65 3.49
C ASP A 167 5.99 23.71 4.93
N CYS A 168 4.75 24.22 5.09
CA CYS A 168 4.05 24.31 6.38
C CYS A 168 3.09 23.13 6.65
N GLY A 169 3.09 22.11 5.80
CA GLY A 169 2.14 21.01 5.88
C GLY A 169 0.89 21.23 5.01
N GLY A 170 -0.16 20.46 5.27
CA GLY A 170 -1.40 20.59 4.51
C GLY A 170 -2.10 21.94 4.73
N TRP A 171 -3.11 22.24 3.92
CA TRP A 171 -3.93 23.46 4.03
C TRP A 171 -4.40 23.78 5.47
N LYS A 172 -4.74 22.76 6.25
CA LYS A 172 -5.20 22.93 7.65
C LYS A 172 -4.07 23.23 8.64
N ASP A 173 -2.84 22.84 8.31
CA ASP A 173 -1.64 23.05 9.12
C ASP A 173 -1.00 24.41 8.86
N CYS A 174 -1.09 24.90 7.62
CA CYS A 174 -0.63 26.23 7.23
C CYS A 174 -1.59 27.29 7.78
N GLN A 175 -1.40 27.66 9.04
CA GLN A 175 -2.08 28.80 9.66
C GLN A 175 -1.49 30.11 9.09
N GLY A 176 -1.97 30.50 7.91
CA GLY A 176 -1.88 31.84 7.34
C GLY A 176 -0.57 32.60 7.56
N HIS A 177 0.41 32.35 6.70
CA HIS A 177 1.48 33.29 6.37
C HIS A 177 1.56 33.44 4.86
#